data_AF-A0A7J8XCH5-F1
#
_entry.id   AF-A0A7J8XCH5-F1
#
_cell.length_a   1.000
_cell.length_b   1.000
_cell.length_c   1.000
_cell.angle_alpha   90.00
_cell.angle_beta   90.00
_cell.angle_gamma   90.00
#
_symmetry.space_group_name_H-M   'P 1'
#
loop_
_entity.id
_entity.type
_entity.pdbx_description
1 polymer ?
#
loop_
_entity_poly.entity_id
_entity_poly.type
_entity_poly.pdbx_seq_one_letter_code
_entity_poly.pdbx_strand_id
1 'polypeptide(L)'
;MEYSLWAREIEDDIIPVCRELGIGIVAYSPLGRGFFGGKASVESLPSESILKMHPRFSGDNLEKNKLVYARLENLAKKHKCTPAQLALAWVFHQGEDIIPIPATTKIKNLESNIGSLTLKLTKDDLKEMCDAVPIEEVNGEREYDVLAEYSYKFANTPKK
;
A
#
# COMPACT_ATOMS: atom_id res chain seq x y z
N MET A 1 -5.00 -10.09 -2.99
CA MET A 1 -5.77 -8.99 -2.39
C MET A 1 -4.96 -7.71 -2.44
N GLU A 2 -5.59 -6.52 -2.41
CA GLU A 2 -4.84 -5.27 -2.24
C GLU A 2 -4.28 -5.23 -0.83
N TYR A 3 -2.98 -5.03 -0.69
CA TYR A 3 -2.38 -4.90 0.63
C TYR A 3 -1.10 -4.06 0.56
N SER A 4 -1.03 -3.01 1.36
CA SER A 4 0.11 -2.10 1.44
C SER A 4 0.05 -1.29 2.73
N LEU A 5 1.10 -0.51 3.01
CA LEU A 5 1.04 0.50 4.08
C LEU A 5 -0.17 1.44 3.96
N TRP A 6 -0.72 1.61 2.75
CA TRP A 6 -1.81 2.52 2.45
C TRP A 6 -3.19 1.85 2.40
N ALA A 7 -3.25 0.52 2.44
CA ALA A 7 -4.49 -0.26 2.32
C ALA A 7 -4.34 -1.54 3.16
N ARG A 8 -4.96 -1.55 4.34
CA ARG A 8 -4.83 -2.56 5.40
C ARG A 8 -6.15 -3.21 5.80
N GLU A 9 -7.19 -3.01 4.99
CA GLU A 9 -8.56 -3.43 5.31
C GLU A 9 -8.71 -4.94 5.49
N ILE A 10 -7.76 -5.73 4.98
CA ILE A 10 -7.75 -7.20 5.09
C ILE A 10 -7.11 -7.72 6.38
N GLU A 11 -6.55 -6.85 7.22
CA GLU A 11 -5.86 -7.24 8.47
C GLU A 11 -6.81 -7.80 9.53
N ASP A 12 -8.04 -7.29 9.57
CA ASP A 12 -9.00 -7.63 10.63
C ASP A 12 -9.82 -8.89 10.32
N ASP A 13 -9.98 -9.25 9.04
CA ASP A 13 -10.92 -10.29 8.60
C ASP A 13 -10.27 -11.38 7.72
N ILE A 14 -9.64 -11.02 6.61
CA ILE A 14 -9.14 -11.97 5.61
C ILE A 14 -7.81 -12.60 6.04
N ILE A 15 -6.85 -11.80 6.53
CA ILE A 15 -5.53 -12.30 6.95
C ILE A 15 -5.66 -13.38 8.05
N PRO A 16 -6.45 -13.16 9.13
CA PRO A 16 -6.64 -14.18 10.17
C PRO A 16 -7.22 -15.49 9.63
N VAL A 17 -8.24 -15.43 8.77
CA VAL A 17 -8.87 -16.62 8.18
C VAL A 17 -7.92 -17.35 7.22
N CYS A 18 -7.17 -16.61 6.39
CA CYS A 18 -6.16 -17.21 5.52
C CYS A 18 -5.10 -17.95 6.34
N ARG A 19 -4.64 -17.39 7.47
CA ARG A 19 -3.69 -18.03 8.37
C ARG A 19 -4.26 -19.28 9.04
N GLU A 20 -5.49 -19.21 9.53
CA GLU A 20 -6.19 -20.35 10.12
C GLU A 20 -6.29 -21.53 9.13
N LEU A 21 -6.55 -21.23 7.86
CA LEU A 21 -6.73 -22.23 6.80
C LEU A 21 -5.44 -22.61 6.06
N GLY A 22 -4.29 -22.03 6.41
CA GLY A 22 -3.01 -22.28 5.73
C GLY A 22 -2.96 -21.78 4.27
N ILE A 23 -3.66 -20.69 3.96
CA ILE A 23 -3.76 -20.08 2.63
C ILE A 23 -2.76 -18.92 2.52
N GLY A 24 -1.86 -18.99 1.53
CA GLY A 24 -0.96 -17.87 1.20
C GLY A 24 -1.69 -16.70 0.54
N ILE A 25 -1.25 -15.48 0.84
CA ILE A 25 -1.85 -14.23 0.34
C ILE A 25 -0.92 -13.60 -0.68
N VAL A 26 -1.38 -13.50 -1.93
CA VAL A 26 -0.67 -12.73 -2.97
C VAL A 26 -1.16 -11.28 -2.94
N ALA A 27 -0.28 -10.37 -2.52
CA ALA A 27 -0.57 -8.95 -2.31
C ALA A 27 -0.30 -8.13 -3.59
N TYR A 28 -1.36 -7.59 -4.20
CA TYR A 28 -1.24 -6.67 -5.34
C TYR A 28 -1.19 -5.20 -4.88
N SER A 29 -0.66 -4.34 -5.75
CA SER A 29 -0.43 -2.92 -5.47
C SER A 29 0.32 -2.64 -4.15
N PRO A 30 1.39 -3.38 -3.81
CA PRO A 30 2.09 -3.23 -2.53
C PRO A 30 2.72 -1.83 -2.33
N LEU A 31 2.89 -1.07 -3.41
CA LEU A 31 3.37 0.31 -3.40
C LEU A 31 2.25 1.36 -3.42
N GLY A 32 1.03 1.00 -3.03
CA GLY A 32 -0.11 1.93 -3.01
C GLY A 32 -0.43 2.47 -4.41
N ARG A 33 -0.56 1.56 -5.40
CA ARG A 33 -0.78 1.90 -6.82
C ARG A 33 0.33 2.79 -7.43
N GLY A 34 1.51 2.76 -6.83
CA GLY A 34 2.70 3.51 -7.25
C GLY A 34 2.92 4.83 -6.51
N PHE A 35 2.05 5.17 -5.55
CA PHE A 35 2.19 6.38 -4.74
C PHE A 35 3.48 6.40 -3.91
N PHE A 36 3.81 5.30 -3.25
CA PHE A 36 5.10 5.18 -2.54
C PHE A 36 6.29 5.03 -3.50
N GLY A 37 6.02 4.82 -4.79
CA GLY A 37 7.00 4.94 -5.87
C GLY A 37 7.19 6.38 -6.39
N GLY A 38 6.53 7.37 -5.79
CA GLY A 38 6.63 8.79 -6.17
C GLY A 38 5.52 9.27 -7.11
N LYS A 39 4.61 8.40 -7.57
CA LYS A 39 3.52 8.83 -8.45
C LYS A 39 2.54 9.73 -7.71
N ALA A 40 2.15 10.84 -8.33
CA ALA A 40 1.26 11.88 -7.80
C ALA A 40 1.80 12.65 -6.57
N SER A 41 2.76 12.06 -5.83
CA SER A 41 3.45 12.72 -4.71
C SER A 41 4.64 13.56 -5.17
N VAL A 42 5.46 13.01 -6.08
CA VAL A 42 6.66 13.66 -6.65
C VAL A 42 6.49 13.91 -8.14
N GLU A 43 5.98 12.91 -8.86
CA GLU A 43 5.73 12.96 -10.30
C GLU A 43 4.26 13.29 -10.57
N SER A 44 3.98 14.09 -11.59
CA SER A 44 2.60 14.27 -12.05
C SER A 44 2.07 12.99 -12.70
N LEU A 45 0.75 12.77 -12.57
CA LEU A 45 0.10 11.67 -13.28
C LEU A 45 -0.06 12.02 -14.76
N PRO A 46 0.22 11.08 -15.69
CA PRO A 46 -0.09 11.25 -17.11
C PRO A 46 -1.55 11.64 -17.33
N SER A 47 -1.83 12.40 -18.40
CA SER A 47 -3.18 12.89 -18.76
C SER A 47 -4.23 11.79 -18.72
N GLU A 48 -3.90 10.66 -19.32
CA GLU A 48 -4.70 9.47 -19.58
C GLU A 48 -4.70 8.46 -18.42
N SER A 49 -4.07 8.78 -17.30
CA SER A 49 -4.01 7.86 -16.16
C SER A 49 -5.36 7.74 -15.46
N ILE A 50 -5.88 6.50 -15.41
CA ILE A 50 -7.09 6.17 -14.64
C ILE A 50 -6.96 6.45 -13.13
N LEU A 51 -5.73 6.62 -12.62
CA LEU A 51 -5.50 6.98 -11.22
C LEU A 51 -6.08 8.36 -10.89
N LYS A 52 -6.26 9.25 -11.87
CA LYS A 52 -6.89 10.56 -11.62
C LYS A 52 -8.34 10.48 -11.15
N MET A 53 -9.02 9.36 -11.46
CA MET A 53 -10.39 9.10 -10.99
C MET A 53 -10.42 8.35 -9.64
N HIS A 54 -9.26 7.93 -9.13
CA HIS A 54 -9.20 7.22 -7.86
C HIS A 54 -9.30 8.24 -6.71
N PRO A 55 -10.19 8.03 -5.71
CA PRO A 55 -10.45 9.03 -4.67
C PRO A 55 -9.20 9.51 -3.90
N ARG A 56 -8.24 8.62 -3.65
CA ARG A 56 -6.96 8.92 -2.99
C ARG A 56 -5.99 9.79 -3.81
N PHE A 57 -6.24 9.94 -5.11
CA PHE A 57 -5.37 10.64 -6.07
C PHE A 57 -6.00 11.93 -6.62
N SER A 58 -7.14 12.37 -6.08
CA SER A 58 -7.92 13.51 -6.59
C SER A 58 -8.13 14.60 -5.53
N GLY A 59 -8.08 15.86 -5.96
CA GLY A 59 -8.44 17.02 -5.14
C GLY A 59 -7.69 17.08 -3.80
N ASP A 60 -8.39 17.50 -2.75
CA ASP A 60 -7.85 17.66 -1.40
C ASP A 60 -7.32 16.35 -0.79
N ASN A 61 -7.84 15.19 -1.23
CA ASN A 61 -7.36 13.89 -0.75
C ASN A 61 -5.90 13.68 -1.15
N LEU A 62 -5.53 14.01 -2.39
CA LEU A 62 -4.15 13.88 -2.85
C LEU A 62 -3.21 14.79 -2.05
N GLU A 63 -3.61 16.04 -1.80
CA GLU A 63 -2.79 16.99 -1.05
C GLU A 63 -2.56 16.55 0.40
N LYS A 64 -3.59 16.00 1.07
CA LYS A 64 -3.42 15.40 2.40
C LYS A 64 -2.55 14.15 2.36
N ASN A 65 -2.74 13.29 1.37
CA ASN A 65 -1.96 12.08 1.21
C ASN A 65 -0.48 12.39 0.92
N LYS A 66 -0.13 13.49 0.25
CA LYS A 66 1.27 13.91 0.07
C LYS A 66 1.99 14.10 1.41
N LEU A 67 1.29 14.50 2.48
CA LEU A 67 1.87 14.59 3.82
C LEU A 67 2.24 13.21 4.38
N VAL A 68 1.41 12.20 4.11
CA VAL A 68 1.70 10.79 4.42
C VAL A 68 2.95 10.31 3.67
N TYR A 69 3.05 10.62 2.37
CA TYR A 69 4.25 10.29 1.58
C TYR A 69 5.51 10.96 2.16
N ALA A 70 5.44 12.25 2.53
CA ALA A 70 6.57 12.98 3.07
C ALA A 70 7.09 12.39 4.38
N ARG A 71 6.20 11.92 5.28
CA ARG A 71 6.60 11.21 6.50
C ARG A 71 7.35 9.92 6.20
N LEU A 72 6.82 9.10 5.29
CA LEU A 72 7.49 7.87 4.88
C LEU A 72 8.82 8.14 4.19
N GLU A 73 8.92 9.21 3.39
CA GLU A 73 10.16 9.60 2.74
C GLU A 73 11.25 9.98 3.75
N ASN A 74 10.90 10.73 4.80
CA ASN A 74 11.83 11.05 5.86
C ASN A 74 12.28 9.80 6.63
N LEU A 75 11.38 8.84 6.84
CA LEU A 75 11.72 7.57 7.46
C LEU A 75 12.63 6.72 6.54
N ALA A 76 12.39 6.71 5.23
CA ALA A 76 13.23 6.00 4.27
C ALA A 76 14.69 6.50 4.28
N LYS A 77 14.90 7.80 4.51
CA LYS A 77 16.24 8.39 4.70
C LYS A 77 16.96 7.80 5.92
N LYS A 78 16.27 7.58 7.04
CA LYS A 78 16.82 6.91 8.25
C LYS A 78 17.33 5.50 7.93
N HIS A 79 16.58 4.76 7.10
CA HIS A 79 16.93 3.41 6.66
C HIS A 79 17.84 3.36 5.42
N LYS A 80 18.30 4.51 4.91
CA LYS A 80 19.15 4.63 3.72
C LYS A 80 18.59 3.89 2.49
N CYS A 81 17.27 3.98 2.30
CA CYS A 81 16.57 3.35 1.20
C CYS A 81 15.57 4.31 0.54
N THR A 82 14.95 3.87 -0.55
CA THR A 82 13.87 4.65 -1.20
C THR A 82 12.53 4.43 -0.48
N PRO A 83 11.56 5.36 -0.60
CA PRO A 83 10.22 5.16 -0.04
C PRO A 83 9.54 3.89 -0.58
N ALA A 84 9.79 3.58 -1.86
CA ALA A 84 9.30 2.35 -2.48
C ALA A 84 9.88 1.09 -1.82
N GLN A 85 11.19 1.08 -1.56
CA GLN A 85 11.84 -0.02 -0.87
C GLN A 85 11.34 -0.19 0.55
N LEU A 86 11.21 0.90 1.30
CA LEU A 86 10.72 0.85 2.66
C LEU A 86 9.27 0.33 2.69
N ALA A 87 8.39 0.86 1.85
CA ALA A 87 6.99 0.42 1.75
C ALA A 87 6.87 -1.07 1.38
N LEU A 88 7.66 -1.53 0.40
CA LEU A 88 7.64 -2.93 -0.02
C LEU A 88 8.24 -3.86 1.06
N ALA A 89 9.32 -3.43 1.73
CA ALA A 89 9.92 -4.17 2.83
C ALA A 89 8.92 -4.36 3.98
N TRP A 90 8.11 -3.36 4.29
CA TRP A 90 7.05 -3.52 5.29
C TRP A 90 6.06 -4.61 4.94
N VAL A 91 5.64 -4.72 3.68
CA VAL A 91 4.74 -5.81 3.23
C VAL A 91 5.39 -7.18 3.41
N PHE A 92 6.67 -7.31 3.05
CA PHE A 92 7.43 -8.55 3.28
C PHE A 92 7.54 -8.93 4.77
N HIS A 93 7.51 -7.96 5.69
CA HIS A 93 7.60 -8.22 7.13
C HIS A 93 6.25 -8.54 7.80
N GLN A 94 5.13 -8.50 7.07
CA GLN A 94 3.81 -8.83 7.64
C GLN A 94 3.61 -10.33 7.88
N GLY A 95 4.41 -11.18 7.21
CA GLY A 95 4.44 -12.63 7.41
C GLY A 95 5.01 -13.36 6.21
N GLU A 96 5.54 -14.56 6.42
CA GLU A 96 6.06 -15.42 5.33
C GLU A 96 4.95 -15.91 4.38
N ASP A 97 3.70 -15.83 4.83
CA ASP A 97 2.47 -16.15 4.12
C ASP A 97 1.97 -15.03 3.19
N ILE A 98 2.63 -13.85 3.19
CA ILE A 98 2.25 -12.69 2.38
C ILE A 98 3.29 -12.44 1.29
N ILE A 99 2.89 -12.65 0.03
CA ILE A 99 3.77 -12.59 -1.15
C ILE A 99 3.37 -11.37 -2.00
N PRO A 100 4.07 -10.22 -1.89
CA PRO A 100 3.80 -9.07 -2.73
C PRO A 100 4.26 -9.30 -4.18
N ILE A 101 3.49 -8.79 -5.14
CA ILE A 101 3.79 -8.86 -6.58
C ILE A 101 3.99 -7.46 -7.19
N PRO A 102 5.09 -6.75 -6.84
CA PRO A 102 5.34 -5.41 -7.36
C PRO A 102 5.68 -5.47 -8.87
N ALA A 103 4.79 -4.92 -9.70
CA ALA A 103 5.00 -4.84 -11.14
C ALA A 103 5.83 -3.61 -11.55
N THR A 104 6.61 -3.72 -12.62
CA THR A 104 7.35 -2.61 -13.21
C THR A 104 7.69 -2.87 -14.68
N THR A 105 7.82 -1.79 -15.46
CA THR A 105 8.33 -1.81 -16.84
C THR A 105 9.78 -1.31 -16.96
N LYS A 106 10.38 -0.87 -15.85
CA LYS A 106 11.73 -0.30 -15.79
C LYS A 106 12.66 -1.20 -14.98
N ILE A 107 13.83 -1.52 -15.52
CA ILE A 107 14.85 -2.36 -14.85
C ILE A 107 15.29 -1.74 -13.52
N LYS A 108 15.52 -0.43 -13.47
CA LYS A 108 15.90 0.27 -12.23
C LYS A 108 14.90 0.07 -11.09
N ASN A 109 13.61 0.01 -11.42
CA ASN A 109 12.57 -0.25 -10.44
C ASN A 109 12.55 -1.72 -10.01
N LEU A 110 12.87 -2.65 -10.91
CA LEU A 110 13.01 -4.07 -10.58
C LEU A 110 14.17 -4.26 -9.58
N GLU A 111 15.32 -3.66 -9.86
CA GLU A 111 16.49 -3.67 -8.96
C GLU A 111 16.15 -3.04 -7.60
N SER A 112 15.44 -1.91 -7.61
CA SER A 112 14.94 -1.28 -6.38
C SER A 112 14.03 -2.22 -5.58
N ASN A 113 13.06 -2.86 -6.24
CA ASN A 113 12.14 -3.81 -5.61
C ASN A 113 12.92 -4.97 -4.95
N ILE A 114 13.90 -5.55 -5.65
CA ILE A 114 14.78 -6.60 -5.12
C ILE A 114 15.55 -6.08 -3.89
N GLY A 115 16.06 -4.85 -3.94
CA GLY A 115 16.77 -4.22 -2.82
C GLY A 115 15.94 -4.15 -1.52
N SER A 116 14.61 -4.12 -1.61
CA SER A 116 13.72 -4.14 -0.43
C SER A 116 13.91 -5.39 0.44
N LEU A 117 14.31 -6.52 -0.15
CA LEU A 117 14.56 -7.79 0.58
C LEU A 117 15.78 -7.71 1.52
N THR A 118 16.66 -6.72 1.30
CA THR A 118 17.86 -6.52 2.12
C THR A 118 17.58 -5.75 3.41
N LEU A 119 16.45 -5.05 3.48
CA LEU A 119 16.05 -4.30 4.66
C LEU A 119 15.64 -5.27 5.78
N LYS A 120 16.25 -5.09 6.95
CA LYS A 120 15.87 -5.80 8.18
C LYS A 120 15.17 -4.81 9.09
N LEU A 121 13.85 -4.95 9.20
CA LEU A 121 13.01 -4.06 10.01
C LEU A 121 12.72 -4.73 11.35
N THR A 122 12.99 -4.01 12.43
CA THR A 122 12.61 -4.42 13.78
C THR A 122 11.12 -4.16 14.01
N LYS A 123 10.56 -4.70 15.12
CA LYS A 123 9.18 -4.41 15.51
C LYS A 123 8.93 -2.92 15.71
N ASP A 124 9.92 -2.20 16.25
CA ASP A 124 9.83 -0.76 16.45
C ASP A 124 9.84 0.00 15.12
N ASP A 125 10.66 -0.43 14.16
CA ASP A 125 10.66 0.15 12.81
C ASP A 125 9.29 -0.06 12.14
N LEU A 126 8.73 -1.27 12.22
CA LEU A 126 7.41 -1.56 11.66
C LEU A 126 6.32 -0.71 12.31
N LYS A 127 6.41 -0.49 13.63
CA LYS A 127 5.49 0.40 14.34
C LYS A 127 5.66 1.86 13.88
N GLU A 128 6.89 2.36 13.81
CA GLU A 128 7.20 3.72 13.35
C GLU A 128 6.69 3.96 11.92
N MET A 129 6.78 2.94 11.05
CA MET A 129 6.21 2.99 9.71
C MET A 129 4.69 3.05 9.70
N CYS A 130 4.02 2.28 10.57
CA CYS A 130 2.57 2.35 10.73
C CYS A 130 2.13 3.70 11.30
N ASP A 131 2.88 4.26 12.25
CA ASP A 131 2.63 5.60 12.82
C ASP A 131 2.90 6.72 11.81
N ALA A 132 3.81 6.52 10.85
CA ALA A 132 4.07 7.44 9.74
C ALA A 132 2.99 7.40 8.65
N VAL A 133 2.27 6.28 8.55
CA VAL A 133 1.17 6.03 7.61
C VAL A 133 -0.06 5.53 8.39
N PRO A 134 -0.67 6.33 9.27
CA PRO A 134 -1.86 5.91 10.00
C PRO A 134 -3.03 5.84 9.00
N ILE A 135 -3.80 4.75 9.07
CA ILE A 135 -4.86 4.47 8.09
C ILE A 135 -5.97 5.51 8.17
N GLU A 136 -6.19 6.07 9.35
CA GLU A 136 -7.16 7.11 9.64
C GLU A 136 -6.83 8.44 8.94
N GLU A 137 -5.57 8.66 8.58
CA GLU A 137 -5.13 9.85 7.85
C GLU A 137 -5.05 9.62 6.32
N VAL A 138 -5.32 8.40 5.86
CA VAL A 138 -5.41 8.10 4.42
C VAL A 138 -6.72 8.65 3.89
N ASN A 139 -6.65 9.72 3.11
CA ASN A 139 -7.83 10.41 2.62
C ASN A 139 -8.29 9.84 1.27
N GLY A 140 -9.60 9.59 1.16
CA GLY A 140 -10.24 9.01 -0.01
C GLY A 140 -10.43 7.50 0.10
N GLU A 141 -11.56 7.02 -0.42
CA GLU A 141 -11.91 5.60 -0.45
C GLU A 141 -10.84 4.76 -1.18
N ARG A 142 -10.69 3.50 -0.73
CA ARG A 142 -9.79 2.54 -1.40
C ARG A 142 -10.31 2.16 -2.77
N GLU A 143 -11.62 1.97 -2.88
CA GLU A 143 -12.25 1.60 -4.14
C GLU A 143 -12.52 2.83 -5.00
N TYR A 144 -12.62 2.61 -6.31
CA TYR A 144 -13.26 3.60 -7.17
C TYR A 144 -14.73 3.73 -6.75
N ASP A 145 -15.26 4.95 -6.75
CA ASP A 145 -16.64 5.23 -6.32
C ASP A 145 -17.65 4.31 -7.02
N VAL A 146 -17.47 4.08 -8.33
CA VAL A 146 -18.33 3.20 -9.14
C VAL A 146 -18.25 1.71 -8.80
N LEU A 147 -17.21 1.29 -8.07
CA LEU A 147 -16.98 -0.10 -7.67
C LEU A 147 -17.26 -0.35 -6.18
N ALA A 148 -17.40 0.71 -5.37
CA ALA A 148 -17.48 0.59 -3.92
C ALA A 148 -18.64 -0.32 -3.46
N GLU A 149 -19.80 -0.24 -4.12
CA GLU A 149 -20.99 -1.05 -3.80
C GLU A 149 -20.82 -2.55 -4.07
N TYR A 150 -19.88 -2.93 -4.94
CA TYR A 150 -19.58 -4.34 -5.28
C TYR A 150 -18.49 -4.96 -4.41
N SER A 151 -18.02 -4.24 -3.38
CA SER A 151 -17.03 -4.75 -2.45
C SER A 151 -17.57 -5.90 -1.61
N TYR A 152 -16.71 -6.86 -1.25
CA TYR A 152 -17.06 -7.98 -0.38
C TYR A 152 -17.64 -7.53 0.98
N LYS A 153 -17.28 -6.32 1.43
CA LYS A 153 -17.80 -5.72 2.67
C LYS A 153 -19.31 -5.49 2.64
N PHE A 154 -19.90 -5.33 1.46
CA PHE A 154 -21.35 -5.11 1.28
C PHE A 154 -22.07 -6.32 0.68
N ALA A 155 -21.36 -7.41 0.38
CA ALA A 155 -21.89 -8.63 -0.20
C ALA A 155 -22.63 -9.51 0.82
N ASN A 156 -23.62 -8.94 1.50
CA ASN A 156 -24.45 -9.62 2.48
C ASN A 156 -25.62 -10.37 1.82
N THR A 157 -26.14 -11.38 2.51
CA THR A 157 -27.38 -12.07 2.13
C THR A 157 -28.54 -11.63 3.02
N PRO A 158 -29.81 -11.63 2.54
CA PRO A 158 -30.96 -11.29 3.37
C PRO A 158 -31.03 -12.16 4.62
N LYS A 159 -31.34 -11.55 5.78
CA LYS A 159 -31.55 -12.30 7.02
C LYS A 159 -32.72 -13.29 6.83
N LYS A 160 -32.52 -14.52 7.31
CA LYS A 160 -33.57 -15.55 7.35
C LYS A 160 -34.71 -15.13 8.27
#